data_AF-E1NST1-F1
#
_entry.id   AF-E1NST1-F1
#
_cell.length_a   1.000
_cell.length_b   1.000
_cell.length_c   1.000
_cell.angle_alpha   90.00
_cell.angle_beta   90.00
_cell.angle_gamma   90.00
#
_symmetry.space_group_name_H-M   'P 1'
#
loop_
_entity.id
_entity.type
_entity.pdbx_description
1 polymer ?
#
loop_
_entity_poly.entity_id
_entity_poly.type
_entity_poly.pdbx_seq_one_letter_code
_entity_poly.pdbx_strand_id
1 'polypeptide(L)'
;MNVIFDKIYIFDVVKKEAYSTEFKKGVNIITSSDIDGTDRGKSVLLRSLYHALGADSHFDLKWGEKDKVYILSFKVDDKDFSIYRSQKLFKIFNAKGDLIFTTIHRSKLADFFGNLFNFSIWLPQKNTNQLVIAPPAYSFLLNFFRSR
;
A
#
# COMPACT_ATOMS: atom_id res chain seq x y z
N MET A 1 -12.38 1.06 -13.48
CA MET A 1 -11.20 1.15 -12.64
C MET A 1 -10.54 -0.20 -12.54
N ASN A 2 -9.36 -0.33 -13.11
CA ASN A 2 -8.47 -1.46 -12.94
C ASN A 2 -7.17 -0.99 -12.29
N VAL A 3 -6.83 -1.53 -11.12
CA VAL A 3 -5.58 -1.24 -10.42
C VAL A 3 -4.71 -2.49 -10.44
N ILE A 4 -3.52 -2.39 -11.02
CA ILE A 4 -2.59 -3.51 -11.18
C ILE A 4 -1.28 -3.17 -10.47
N PHE A 5 -0.80 -4.02 -9.58
CA PHE A 5 0.52 -3.86 -9.00
C PHE A 5 1.57 -4.49 -9.92
N ASP A 6 2.67 -3.79 -10.17
CA ASP A 6 3.74 -4.26 -11.06
C ASP A 6 4.96 -4.71 -10.26
N LYS A 7 5.39 -3.92 -9.29
CA LYS A 7 6.62 -4.18 -8.52
C LYS A 7 6.58 -3.47 -7.19
N ILE A 8 7.12 -4.12 -6.16
CA ILE A 8 7.39 -3.49 -4.87
C ILE A 8 8.86 -3.62 -4.50
N TYR A 9 9.42 -2.53 -3.98
CA TYR A 9 10.68 -2.50 -3.25
C TYR A 9 10.40 -2.18 -1.79
N ILE A 10 11.09 -2.87 -0.90
CA ILE A 10 11.07 -2.65 0.54
C ILE A 10 12.52 -2.56 1.00
N PHE A 11 12.90 -1.41 1.54
CA PHE A 11 14.24 -1.18 2.08
C PHE A 11 14.18 -1.15 3.60
N ASP A 12 15.07 -1.88 4.26
CA ASP A 12 15.37 -1.72 5.68
C ASP A 12 16.59 -0.81 5.82
N VAL A 13 16.36 0.44 6.23
CA VAL A 13 17.43 1.44 6.28
C VAL A 13 18.41 1.20 7.42
N VAL A 14 17.99 0.50 8.48
CA VAL A 14 18.82 0.18 9.65
C VAL A 14 19.73 -1.00 9.32
N LYS A 15 19.16 -2.07 8.76
CA LYS A 15 19.91 -3.28 8.38
C LYS A 15 20.67 -3.13 7.05
N LYS A 16 20.35 -2.11 6.26
CA LYS A 16 20.88 -1.88 4.90
C LYS A 16 20.55 -3.04 3.95
N GLU A 17 19.36 -3.59 4.09
CA GLU A 17 18.85 -4.70 3.29
C GLU A 17 17.70 -4.23 2.40
N ALA A 18 17.50 -4.90 1.27
CA ALA A 18 16.40 -4.62 0.37
C ALA A 18 15.71 -5.92 -0.07
N TYR A 19 14.39 -5.90 -0.11
CA TYR A 19 13.56 -6.92 -0.72
C TYR A 19 12.84 -6.32 -1.93
N SER A 20 12.72 -7.07 -3.00
CA SER A 20 11.89 -6.68 -4.13
C SER A 20 11.22 -7.87 -4.79
N THR A 21 10.02 -7.66 -5.30
CA THR A 21 9.32 -8.67 -6.10
C THR A 21 8.51 -7.99 -7.20
N GLU A 22 8.37 -8.67 -8.33
CA GLU A 22 7.58 -8.26 -9.48
C GLU A 22 6.35 -9.15 -9.60
N PHE A 23 5.23 -8.53 -9.97
CA PHE A 23 4.00 -9.23 -10.29
C PHE A 23 3.87 -9.30 -11.81
N LYS A 24 3.34 -10.41 -12.32
CA LYS A 24 3.12 -10.61 -13.75
C LYS A 24 1.62 -10.62 -14.05
N LYS A 25 1.26 -10.29 -15.29
CA LYS A 25 -0.14 -10.41 -15.75
C LYS A 25 -0.59 -11.86 -15.61
N GLY A 26 -1.74 -12.08 -14.98
CA GLY A 26 -2.30 -13.40 -14.72
C GLY A 26 -2.27 -13.78 -13.24
N VAL A 27 -2.29 -15.08 -12.97
CA VAL A 27 -2.34 -15.61 -11.60
C VAL A 27 -0.94 -15.58 -10.99
N ASN A 28 -0.77 -14.81 -9.91
CA ASN A 28 0.46 -14.79 -9.12
C ASN A 28 0.25 -15.64 -7.86
N ILE A 29 1.08 -16.66 -7.65
CA ILE A 29 0.98 -17.55 -6.49
C ILE A 29 2.10 -17.21 -5.52
N ILE A 30 1.74 -16.80 -4.31
CA ILE A 30 2.68 -16.47 -3.23
C ILE A 30 2.66 -17.61 -2.21
N THR A 31 3.70 -18.45 -2.20
CA THR A 31 3.82 -19.59 -1.28
C THR A 31 4.97 -19.40 -0.28
N SER A 32 4.98 -20.19 0.78
CA SER A 32 6.10 -20.33 1.71
C SER A 32 6.29 -21.81 1.97
N SER A 33 7.50 -22.24 2.29
CA SER A 33 7.76 -23.63 2.64
C SER A 33 7.17 -23.99 4.01
N ASP A 34 6.64 -25.20 4.13
CA ASP A 34 6.06 -25.74 5.38
C ASP A 34 7.11 -26.30 6.36
N ILE A 35 8.38 -26.31 5.95
CA ILE A 35 9.48 -26.95 6.70
C ILE A 35 9.89 -26.12 7.94
N ASP A 36 9.60 -24.81 7.95
CA ASP A 36 10.14 -23.87 8.95
C ASP A 36 9.09 -22.92 9.60
N GLY A 37 7.81 -23.28 9.52
CA GLY A 37 6.68 -22.56 10.16
C GLY A 37 5.93 -21.56 9.26
N THR A 38 4.69 -21.24 9.63
CA THR A 38 3.67 -20.54 8.83
C THR A 38 3.86 -19.01 8.66
N ASP A 39 4.88 -18.40 9.26
CA ASP A 39 4.92 -16.95 9.54
C ASP A 39 6.16 -16.23 8.94
N ARG A 40 6.40 -16.38 7.63
CA ARG A 40 7.71 -16.04 7.00
C ARG A 40 7.71 -14.93 5.94
N GLY A 41 6.57 -14.30 5.61
CA GLY A 41 6.60 -13.09 4.76
C GLY A 41 5.47 -12.92 3.74
N LYS A 42 4.62 -13.92 3.51
CA LYS A 42 3.46 -13.80 2.60
C LYS A 42 2.52 -12.69 3.05
N SER A 43 2.09 -12.76 4.30
CA SER A 43 1.23 -11.75 4.93
C SER A 43 1.93 -10.40 5.01
N VAL A 44 3.25 -10.38 5.24
CA VAL A 44 4.06 -9.16 5.27
C VAL A 44 4.08 -8.49 3.91
N LEU A 45 4.28 -9.25 2.82
CA LEU A 45 4.24 -8.73 1.45
C LEU A 45 2.87 -8.13 1.13
N LEU A 46 1.78 -8.86 1.39
CA LEU A 46 0.42 -8.36 1.16
C LEU A 46 0.13 -7.09 1.97
N ARG A 47 0.49 -7.09 3.26
CA ARG A 47 0.38 -5.89 4.12
C ARG A 47 1.22 -4.74 3.60
N SER A 48 2.42 -5.00 3.08
CA SER A 48 3.32 -3.98 2.53
C SER A 48 2.73 -3.28 1.30
N LEU A 49 2.02 -4.00 0.43
CA LEU A 49 1.34 -3.40 -0.73
C LEU A 49 0.31 -2.35 -0.29
N TYR A 50 -0.63 -2.73 0.58
CA TYR A 50 -1.66 -1.81 1.06
C TYR A 50 -1.08 -0.73 1.97
N HIS A 51 -0.03 -1.07 2.69
CA HIS A 51 0.70 -0.12 3.51
C HIS A 51 1.37 0.95 2.67
N ALA A 52 2.02 0.63 1.55
CA ALA A 52 2.54 1.63 0.62
C ALA A 52 1.43 2.61 0.16
N LEU A 53 0.20 2.12 -0.03
CA LEU A 53 -0.98 2.91 -0.39
C LEU A 53 -1.66 3.64 0.79
N GLY A 54 -1.07 3.61 1.98
CA GLY A 54 -1.54 4.38 3.13
C GLY A 54 -2.54 3.67 4.04
N ALA A 55 -2.72 2.36 3.90
CA ALA A 55 -3.40 1.55 4.90
C ALA A 55 -2.45 1.22 6.06
N ASP A 56 -2.80 1.56 7.29
CA ASP A 56 -1.99 1.20 8.46
C ASP A 56 -2.23 -0.27 8.83
N SER A 57 -1.59 -1.15 8.04
CA SER A 57 -1.51 -2.58 8.31
C SER A 57 -0.79 -2.79 9.64
N HIS A 58 -1.35 -3.65 10.49
CA HIS A 58 -0.65 -4.08 11.69
C HIS A 58 0.49 -4.99 11.25
N PHE A 59 1.74 -4.65 11.53
CA PHE A 59 2.88 -5.55 11.36
C PHE A 59 3.28 -6.11 12.72
N ASP A 60 3.85 -7.31 12.75
CA ASP A 60 4.43 -7.83 13.97
C ASP A 60 5.63 -7.00 14.40
N LEU A 61 5.89 -6.94 15.71
CA LEU A 61 6.96 -6.11 16.29
C LEU A 61 8.34 -6.37 15.66
N LYS A 62 8.58 -7.61 15.20
CA LYS A 62 9.83 -8.03 14.53
C LYS A 62 10.06 -7.34 13.19
N TRP A 63 9.02 -6.84 12.51
CA TRP A 63 9.15 -6.23 11.19
C TRP A 63 9.79 -4.84 11.24
N GLY A 64 9.50 -4.05 12.28
CA GLY A 64 10.05 -2.69 12.43
C GLY A 64 9.66 -1.76 11.27
N GLU A 65 8.36 -1.55 11.04
CA GLU A 65 7.82 -0.77 9.91
C GLU A 65 8.38 0.66 9.80
N LYS A 66 8.70 1.30 10.93
CA LYS A 66 9.21 2.68 10.96
C LYS A 66 10.58 2.83 10.28
N ASP A 67 11.33 1.74 10.22
CA ASP A 67 12.66 1.66 9.60
C ASP A 67 12.56 1.21 8.13
N LYS A 68 11.35 1.10 7.59
CA LYS A 68 11.12 0.64 6.22
C LYS A 68 10.76 1.79 5.29
N VAL A 69 11.30 1.70 4.08
CA VAL A 69 10.88 2.51 2.93
C VAL A 69 10.26 1.59 1.90
N TYR A 70 9.08 1.96 1.42
CA TYR A 70 8.35 1.19 0.41
C TYR A 70 8.27 2.00 -0.87
N ILE A 71 8.56 1.35 -2.01
CA ILE A 71 8.29 1.89 -3.33
C ILE A 71 7.41 0.88 -4.05
N LEU A 72 6.18 1.27 -4.38
CA LEU A 72 5.23 0.43 -5.10
C LEU A 72 4.95 1.05 -6.47
N SER A 73 5.24 0.31 -7.52
CA SER A 73 4.85 0.61 -8.90
C SER A 73 3.52 -0.06 -9.20
N PHE A 74 2.58 0.70 -9.76
CA PHE A 74 1.24 0.23 -10.08
C PHE A 74 0.63 1.00 -11.24
N LYS A 75 -0.38 0.40 -11.87
CA LYS A 75 -1.15 1.01 -12.95
C LYS A 75 -2.57 1.30 -12.50
N VAL A 76 -3.12 2.40 -13.01
CA VAL A 76 -4.54 2.72 -12.91
C VAL A 76 -5.07 3.00 -14.31
N ASP A 77 -5.97 2.14 -14.78
CA ASP A 77 -6.55 2.23 -16.15
C ASP A 77 -5.45 2.49 -17.21
N ASP A 78 -4.42 1.62 -17.21
CA ASP A 78 -3.23 1.61 -18.09
C ASP A 78 -2.22 2.77 -17.93
N LYS A 79 -2.41 3.65 -16.96
CA LYS A 79 -1.43 4.70 -16.64
C LYS A 79 -0.50 4.25 -15.51
N ASP A 80 0.80 4.36 -15.73
CA ASP A 80 1.81 3.98 -14.73
C ASP A 80 2.00 5.06 -13.66
N PHE A 81 2.07 4.60 -12.42
CA PHE A 81 2.36 5.41 -11.24
C PHE A 81 3.36 4.67 -10.35
N SER A 82 4.04 5.45 -9.50
CA SER A 82 4.74 4.88 -8.36
C SER A 82 4.46 5.68 -7.11
N ILE A 83 4.38 4.98 -5.97
CA ILE A 83 4.24 5.59 -4.66
C ILE A 83 5.44 5.23 -3.80
N TYR A 84 6.02 6.26 -3.19
CA TYR A 84 7.03 6.15 -2.16
C TYR A 84 6.36 6.38 -0.81
N ARG A 85 6.57 5.46 0.14
CA ARG A 85 6.21 5.62 1.55
C ARG A 85 7.46 5.52 2.42
N SER A 86 7.64 6.50 3.29
CA SER A 86 8.56 6.42 4.43
C SER A 86 7.85 6.96 5.66
N GLN A 87 7.59 6.09 6.65
CA GLN A 87 6.79 6.40 7.82
C GLN A 87 5.43 7.03 7.42
N LYS A 88 5.24 8.33 7.73
CA LYS A 88 4.04 9.10 7.40
C LYS A 88 4.13 9.87 6.08
N LEU A 89 5.29 9.90 5.42
CA LEU A 89 5.49 10.63 4.17
C LEU A 89 5.10 9.78 2.96
N PHE A 90 4.31 10.39 2.07
CA PHE A 90 3.86 9.83 0.80
C PHE A 90 4.30 10.74 -0.33
N LYS A 91 4.87 10.15 -1.38
CA LYS A 91 5.16 10.83 -2.64
C LYS A 91 4.66 9.96 -3.78
N ILE A 92 3.98 10.56 -4.75
CA ILE A 92 3.45 9.84 -5.91
C ILE A 92 4.05 10.46 -7.16
N PHE A 93 4.51 9.58 -8.06
CA PHE A 93 5.16 9.95 -9.30
C PHE A 93 4.38 9.40 -10.49
N ASN A 94 4.41 10.13 -11.60
CA ASN A 94 3.85 9.68 -12.88
C ASN A 94 4.83 8.73 -13.60
N ALA A 95 4.43 8.24 -14.78
CA ALA A 95 5.26 7.38 -15.64
C ALA A 95 6.62 7.98 -16.05
N LYS A 96 6.75 9.31 -16.09
CA LYS A 96 8.00 10.02 -16.42
C LYS A 96 8.94 10.17 -15.21
N GLY A 97 8.47 9.80 -14.01
CA GLY A 97 9.19 10.02 -12.76
C GLY A 97 9.00 11.41 -12.16
N ASP A 98 8.08 12.24 -12.69
CA ASP A 98 7.78 13.54 -12.12
C ASP A 98 6.97 13.38 -10.84
N LEU A 99 7.33 14.12 -9.78
CA LEU A 99 6.56 14.18 -8.55
C LEU A 99 5.24 14.91 -8.78
N ILE A 100 4.11 14.21 -8.71
CA ILE A 100 2.78 14.79 -8.94
C ILE A 100 1.99 15.03 -7.65
N PHE A 101 2.38 14.38 -6.54
CA PHE A 101 1.69 14.56 -5.26
C PHE A 101 2.61 14.22 -4.08
N THR A 102 2.46 14.97 -2.99
CA THR A 102 3.17 14.72 -1.73
C THR A 102 2.28 15.06 -0.54
N THR A 103 2.30 14.22 0.50
CA THR A 103 1.54 14.49 1.73
C THR A 103 2.10 13.71 2.91
N ILE A 104 1.87 14.21 4.11
CA ILE A 104 1.99 13.45 5.36
C ILE A 104 0.63 13.07 5.97
N HIS A 105 -0.45 13.57 5.38
CA HIS A 105 -1.82 13.44 5.89
C HIS A 105 -2.61 12.39 5.10
N ARG A 106 -3.27 11.50 5.83
CA ARG A 106 -4.08 10.41 5.27
C ARG A 106 -5.32 10.86 4.55
N SER A 107 -5.98 11.91 5.04
CA SER A 107 -7.15 12.50 4.38
C SER A 107 -6.79 12.96 2.97
N LYS A 108 -5.75 13.79 2.84
CA LYS A 108 -5.27 14.24 1.53
C LYS A 108 -4.87 13.10 0.60
N LEU A 109 -4.26 12.04 1.14
CA LEU A 109 -3.92 10.85 0.36
C LEU A 109 -5.18 10.11 -0.11
N ALA A 110 -6.20 10.00 0.74
CA ALA A 110 -7.48 9.41 0.38
C ALA A 110 -8.22 10.24 -0.67
N ASP A 111 -8.19 11.58 -0.58
CA ASP A 111 -8.76 12.47 -1.58
C ASP A 111 -8.06 12.31 -2.94
N PHE A 112 -6.72 12.25 -2.93
CA PHE A 112 -5.92 12.00 -4.12
C PHE A 112 -6.29 10.65 -4.76
N PHE A 113 -6.34 9.59 -3.96
CA PHE A 113 -6.74 8.27 -4.46
C PHE A 113 -8.19 8.26 -4.92
N GLY A 114 -9.11 8.96 -4.24
CA GLY A 114 -10.50 9.08 -4.64
C GLY A 114 -10.65 9.61 -6.07
N ASN A 115 -9.87 10.64 -6.39
CA ASN A 115 -9.81 11.21 -7.73
C ASN A 115 -9.09 10.28 -8.72
N LEU A 116 -7.96 9.69 -8.34
CA LEU A 116 -7.16 8.82 -9.21
C LEU A 116 -7.93 7.55 -9.63
N PHE A 117 -8.63 6.97 -8.66
CA PHE A 117 -9.39 5.73 -8.79
C PHE A 117 -10.83 5.97 -9.29
N ASN A 118 -11.27 7.22 -9.34
CA ASN A 118 -12.67 7.59 -9.55
C ASN A 118 -13.62 6.80 -8.61
N PHE A 119 -13.15 6.54 -7.40
CA PHE A 119 -13.82 5.73 -6.39
C PHE A 119 -13.40 6.20 -5.00
N SER A 120 -14.38 6.63 -4.20
CA SER A 120 -14.17 7.07 -2.82
C SER A 120 -15.23 6.46 -1.91
N ILE A 121 -14.80 5.97 -0.75
CA ILE A 121 -15.72 5.51 0.30
C ILE A 121 -15.94 6.68 1.24
N TRP A 122 -17.20 6.99 1.52
CA TRP A 122 -17.60 8.05 2.43
C TRP A 122 -18.15 7.44 3.71
N LEU A 123 -17.67 7.91 4.86
CA LEU A 123 -18.15 7.47 6.17
C LEU A 123 -18.68 8.67 6.96
N PRO A 124 -19.78 8.49 7.71
CA PRO A 124 -20.25 9.52 8.63
C PRO A 124 -19.26 9.68 9.77
N GLN A 125 -18.79 10.90 10.00
CA GLN A 125 -17.94 11.22 11.13
C GLN A 125 -18.78 11.15 12.43
N LYS A 126 -18.31 10.35 13.40
CA LYS A 126 -19.06 10.03 14.64
C LYS A 126 -19.62 11.25 15.40
N ASN A 127 -18.92 12.38 15.37
CA ASN A 127 -19.26 13.55 16.18
C ASN A 127 -20.08 14.61 15.44
N THR A 128 -20.05 14.62 14.11
CA THR A 128 -20.64 15.70 13.29
C THR A 128 -21.67 15.19 12.30
N ASN A 129 -21.77 13.87 12.10
CA ASN A 129 -22.56 13.21 11.06
C ASN A 129 -22.24 13.67 9.63
N GLN A 130 -21.16 14.43 9.44
CA GLN A 130 -20.70 14.86 8.12
C GLN A 130 -20.01 13.70 7.42
N LEU A 131 -20.27 13.57 6.11
CA LEU A 131 -19.61 12.58 5.28
C LEU A 131 -18.17 13.02 5.03
N VAL A 132 -17.22 12.18 5.41
CA VAL A 132 -15.79 12.36 5.14
C VAL A 132 -15.26 11.19 4.34
N ILE A 133 -14.30 11.45 3.45
CA ILE A 133 -13.62 10.39 2.71
C ILE A 133 -12.89 9.49 3.72
N ALA A 134 -13.19 8.20 3.65
CA ALA A 134 -12.58 7.20 4.50
C ALA A 134 -11.08 7.11 4.22
N PRO A 135 -10.26 6.84 5.24
CA PRO A 135 -8.83 6.60 5.04
C PRO A 135 -8.58 5.52 3.98
N PRO A 136 -7.42 5.54 3.27
CA PRO A 136 -7.17 4.63 2.14
C PRO A 136 -7.34 3.14 2.47
N ALA A 137 -7.13 2.77 3.75
CA ALA A 137 -7.38 1.41 4.24
C ALA A 137 -8.77 0.86 3.91
N TYR A 138 -9.81 1.71 3.91
CA TYR A 138 -11.18 1.28 3.66
C TYR A 138 -11.41 0.87 2.22
N SER A 139 -10.73 1.53 1.28
CA SER A 139 -10.77 1.17 -0.15
C SER A 139 -10.19 -0.21 -0.44
N PHE A 140 -9.45 -0.79 0.51
CA PHE A 140 -8.81 -2.10 0.39
C PHE A 140 -9.38 -3.15 1.37
N LEU A 141 -10.47 -2.85 2.09
CA LEU A 141 -11.05 -3.73 3.12
C LEU A 141 -11.43 -5.13 2.60
N LEU A 142 -11.95 -5.22 1.38
CA LEU A 142 -12.32 -6.51 0.77
C LEU A 142 -11.10 -7.44 0.57
N ASN A 143 -9.90 -6.87 0.52
CA ASN A 143 -8.65 -7.63 0.45
C ASN A 143 -8.03 -7.93 1.83
N PHE A 144 -8.68 -7.48 2.92
CA PHE A 144 -8.20 -7.59 4.30
C PHE A 144 -9.01 -8.60 5.13
N PHE A 145 -9.73 -9.55 4.51
CA PHE A 145 -10.37 -10.61 5.29
C PHE A 145 -9.30 -11.49 5.94
N ARG A 146 -9.13 -11.23 7.23
CA ARG A 146 -8.33 -12.01 8.16
C ARG A 146 -8.96 -13.40 8.23
N SER A 147 -8.32 -14.41 7.64
CA SER A 147 -8.53 -15.78 8.09
C SER A 147 -8.14 -15.80 9.57
N ARG A 148 -9.13 -16.03 10.43
CA ARG A 148 -8.85 -16.38 11.82
C ARG A 148 -8.09 -17.70 11.87
#